data_AF-A0A954VKR5-F1
#
_entry.id   AF-A0A954VKR5-F1
#
_cell.length_a   1.000
_cell.length_b   1.000
_cell.length_c   1.000
_cell.angle_alpha   90.00
_cell.angle_beta   90.00
_cell.angle_gamma   90.00
#
_symmetry.space_group_name_H-M   'P 1'
#
loop_
_entity.id
_entity.type
_entity.pdbx_description
1 polymer ?
#
loop_
_entity_poly.entity_id
_entity_poly.type
_entity_poly.pdbx_seq_one_letter_code
_entity_poly.pdbx_strand_id
1 'polypeptide(L)'
;MFDLLFLIAVELSAIAVAVEFLANRIPPEIRKAAQENCFRLEGSPSRSRTRKENKAKFKLRADLWAGFLIVAFLGNGLLLFVHSFVMPLDLGVRIVATISGSPIQARERILSEGYDVAYQRWSRSEHGSSREDATRNLRILWRLWPAFLAGGILFGVALLVGLRSVHGRALKDYSDGLAYRQEQNLNRDLARIQDAAAPVPSVAGHLGAD
;
A
#
# COMPACT_ATOMS: atom_id res chain seq x y z
N MET A 1 -5.13 -25.50 -2.65
CA MET A 1 -5.28 -24.69 -1.42
C MET A 1 -3.94 -24.16 -0.91
N PHE A 2 -2.89 -25.00 -0.83
CA PHE A 2 -1.53 -24.58 -0.44
C PHE A 2 -0.94 -23.47 -1.34
N ASP A 3 -1.10 -23.57 -2.66
CA ASP A 3 -0.53 -22.59 -3.60
C ASP A 3 -1.13 -21.18 -3.45
N LEU A 4 -2.43 -21.09 -3.14
CA LEU A 4 -3.12 -19.82 -2.89
C LEU A 4 -2.65 -19.17 -1.59
N LEU A 5 -2.52 -19.97 -0.51
CA LEU A 5 -2.02 -19.47 0.77
C LEU A 5 -0.56 -19.01 0.66
N PHE A 6 0.26 -19.72 -0.12
CA PHE A 6 1.63 -19.32 -0.39
C PHE A 6 1.70 -18.01 -1.16
N LEU A 7 0.89 -17.84 -2.21
CA LEU A 7 0.82 -16.59 -2.98
C LEU A 7 0.42 -15.39 -2.10
N ILE A 8 -0.63 -15.56 -1.29
CA ILE A 8 -1.08 -14.53 -0.34
C ILE A 8 0.04 -14.21 0.67
N ALA A 9 0.75 -15.20 1.18
CA ALA A 9 1.85 -14.98 2.13
C ALA A 9 3.02 -14.21 1.49
N VAL A 10 3.39 -14.54 0.24
CA VAL A 10 4.43 -13.82 -0.51
C VAL A 10 4.02 -12.38 -0.75
N GLU A 11 2.77 -12.14 -1.16
CA GLU A 11 2.25 -10.79 -1.39
C GLU A 11 2.21 -9.95 -0.12
N LEU A 12 1.67 -10.50 0.98
CA LEU A 12 1.66 -9.82 2.27
C LEU A 12 3.08 -9.49 2.76
N SER A 13 4.05 -10.38 2.50
CA SER A 13 5.46 -10.14 2.81
C SER A 13 6.03 -9.00 1.96
N ALA A 14 5.72 -8.97 0.66
CA ALA A 14 6.14 -7.88 -0.22
C ALA A 14 5.54 -6.53 0.20
N ILE A 15 4.26 -6.51 0.58
CA ILE A 15 3.59 -5.33 1.14
C ILE A 15 4.28 -4.89 2.43
N ALA A 16 4.57 -5.82 3.35
CA ALA A 16 5.24 -5.49 4.61
C ALA A 16 6.59 -4.82 4.37
N VAL A 17 7.40 -5.37 3.45
CA VAL A 17 8.69 -4.79 3.07
C VAL A 17 8.52 -3.40 2.44
N ALA A 18 7.54 -3.23 1.54
CA ALA A 18 7.27 -1.95 0.89
C ALA A 18 6.80 -0.88 1.89
N VAL A 19 5.91 -1.23 2.82
CA VAL A 19 5.43 -0.34 3.88
C VAL A 19 6.59 0.07 4.79
N GLU A 20 7.43 -0.86 5.24
CA GLU A 20 8.58 -0.51 6.07
C GLU A 20 9.60 0.34 5.31
N PHE A 21 9.86 0.04 4.04
CA PHE A 21 10.73 0.87 3.21
C PHE A 21 10.20 2.30 3.09
N LEU A 22 8.91 2.49 2.80
CA LEU A 22 8.28 3.80 2.65
C LEU A 22 8.14 4.55 3.97
N ALA A 23 7.83 3.85 5.07
CA ALA A 23 7.78 4.42 6.42
C ALA A 23 9.17 4.88 6.89
N ASN A 24 10.24 4.23 6.43
CA ASN A 24 11.62 4.66 6.72
C ASN A 24 12.12 5.79 5.81
N ARG A 25 11.39 6.09 4.72
CA ARG A 25 11.67 7.19 3.78
C ARG A 25 11.04 8.52 4.20
N ILE A 26 10.88 8.76 5.50
CA ILE A 26 10.51 10.07 6.03
C ILE A 26 11.65 11.06 5.74
N PRO A 27 11.37 12.26 5.18
CA PRO A 27 12.36 13.30 4.96
C PRO A 27 13.22 13.59 6.21
N PRO A 28 14.53 13.85 6.05
CA PRO A 28 15.45 14.03 7.18
C PRO A 28 15.04 15.21 8.07
N GLU A 29 14.49 16.27 7.50
CA GLU A 29 14.00 17.46 8.20
C GLU A 29 12.86 17.11 9.18
N ILE A 30 11.84 16.42 8.70
CA ILE A 30 10.69 15.97 9.51
C ILE A 30 11.18 15.00 10.61
N ARG A 31 12.12 14.12 10.27
CA ARG A 31 12.69 13.17 11.23
C ARG A 31 13.43 13.88 12.36
N LYS A 32 14.22 14.90 12.04
CA LYS A 32 14.93 15.73 13.02
C LYS A 32 13.92 16.48 13.91
N ALA A 33 12.92 17.13 13.31
CA ALA A 33 11.86 17.81 14.05
C ALA A 33 11.06 16.87 14.99
N ALA A 34 10.80 15.63 14.55
CA ALA A 34 10.14 14.60 15.36
C ALA A 34 11.02 14.13 16.53
N GLN A 35 12.34 14.03 16.31
CA GLN A 35 13.30 13.71 17.38
C GLN A 35 13.38 14.86 18.40
N GLU A 36 13.50 16.10 17.95
CA GLU A 36 13.54 17.29 18.82
C GLU A 36 12.26 17.41 19.65
N ASN A 37 11.09 17.11 19.07
CA ASN A 37 9.81 17.09 19.77
C ASN A 37 9.74 16.01 20.88
N CYS A 38 10.65 15.04 20.93
CA CYS A 38 10.71 14.07 22.03
C CYS A 38 11.38 14.64 23.30
N PHE A 39 12.09 15.76 23.17
CA PHE A 39 12.75 16.44 24.28
C PHE A 39 11.91 17.63 24.77
N ARG A 40 12.16 18.06 26.00
CA ARG A 40 11.62 19.30 26.57
C ARG A 40 12.51 20.49 26.22
N LEU A 41 12.03 21.72 26.45
CA LEU A 41 12.85 22.92 26.27
C LEU A 41 14.16 22.90 27.09
N GLU A 42 14.15 22.26 28.25
CA GLU A 42 15.33 22.02 29.11
C GLU A 42 16.29 20.94 28.56
N GLY A 43 15.96 20.30 27.43
CA GLY A 43 16.75 19.21 26.84
C GLY A 43 16.52 17.84 27.45
N SER A 44 15.66 17.71 28.47
CA SER A 44 15.36 16.41 29.09
C SER A 44 14.42 15.56 28.20
N PRO A 45 14.65 14.23 28.08
CA PRO A 45 13.79 13.36 27.28
C PRO A 45 12.44 13.13 28.00
N SER A 46 11.34 13.25 27.26
CA SER A 46 9.99 13.02 27.80
C SER A 46 9.39 11.71 27.25
N ARG A 47 9.29 10.69 28.11
CA ARG A 47 8.66 9.39 27.76
C ARG A 47 7.26 9.53 27.16
N SER A 48 6.48 10.50 27.62
CA SER A 48 5.14 10.77 27.10
C SER A 48 5.18 11.29 25.65
N ARG A 49 6.12 12.20 25.34
CA ARG A 49 6.33 12.72 23.97
C ARG A 49 6.81 11.62 23.03
N THR A 50 7.79 10.81 23.46
CA THR A 50 8.28 9.66 22.69
C THR A 50 7.18 8.63 22.41
N ARG A 51 6.33 8.31 23.39
CA ARG A 51 5.20 7.37 23.18
C ARG A 51 4.20 7.91 22.15
N LYS A 52 3.86 9.20 22.22
CA LYS A 52 2.98 9.85 21.23
C LYS A 52 3.60 9.82 19.83
N GLU A 53 4.90 10.03 19.74
CA GLU A 53 5.62 10.02 18.47
C GLU A 53 5.69 8.61 17.87
N ASN A 54 5.94 7.59 18.69
CA ASN A 54 5.86 6.19 18.25
C ASN A 54 4.44 5.82 17.80
N LYS A 55 3.40 6.30 18.49
CA LYS A 55 2.00 6.10 18.07
C LYS A 55 1.71 6.76 16.72
N ALA A 56 2.25 7.96 16.47
CA ALA A 56 2.11 8.64 15.18
C ALA A 56 2.82 7.88 14.04
N LYS A 57 4.03 7.36 14.28
CA LYS A 57 4.73 6.49 13.32
C LYS A 57 3.96 5.20 13.05
N PHE A 58 3.36 4.61 14.08
CA PHE A 58 2.51 3.43 13.90
C PHE A 58 1.28 3.75 13.05
N LYS A 59 0.64 4.91 13.27
CA LYS A 59 -0.46 5.37 12.43
C LYS A 59 -0.04 5.53 10.96
N LEU A 60 1.10 6.17 10.71
CA LEU A 60 1.67 6.29 9.35
C LEU A 60 1.81 4.91 8.68
N ARG A 61 2.33 3.92 9.40
CA ARG A 61 2.43 2.54 8.90
C ARG A 61 1.06 1.93 8.62
N ALA A 62 0.09 2.12 9.52
CA ALA A 62 -1.27 1.61 9.36
C ALA A 62 -1.96 2.21 8.12
N ASP A 63 -1.78 3.51 7.87
CA ASP A 63 -2.34 4.20 6.70
C ASP A 63 -1.72 3.68 5.40
N LEU A 64 -0.40 3.42 5.38
CA LEU A 64 0.28 2.77 4.26
C LEU A 64 -0.22 1.34 4.05
N TRP A 65 -0.31 0.54 5.11
CA TRP A 65 -0.87 -0.81 5.06
C TRP A 65 -2.26 -0.83 4.44
N ALA A 66 -3.17 0.06 4.88
CA ALA A 66 -4.51 0.16 4.34
C ALA A 66 -4.48 0.44 2.83
N GLY A 67 -3.64 1.39 2.39
CA GLY A 67 -3.48 1.72 0.97
C GLY A 67 -3.01 0.52 0.14
N PHE A 68 -1.96 -0.18 0.58
CA PHE A 68 -1.45 -1.36 -0.12
C PHE A 68 -2.44 -2.54 -0.11
N LEU A 69 -3.16 -2.76 1.00
CA LEU A 69 -4.17 -3.82 1.08
C LEU A 69 -5.34 -3.57 0.13
N ILE A 70 -5.78 -2.33 -0.05
CA ILE A 70 -6.82 -2.00 -1.04
C ILE A 70 -6.32 -2.32 -2.46
N VAL A 71 -5.08 -1.93 -2.78
CA VAL A 71 -4.47 -2.21 -4.08
C VAL A 71 -4.32 -3.72 -4.31
N ALA A 72 -3.84 -4.46 -3.31
CA ALA A 72 -3.71 -5.91 -3.34
C ALA A 72 -5.07 -6.59 -3.53
N PHE A 73 -6.10 -6.15 -2.82
CA PHE A 73 -7.44 -6.70 -2.95
C PHE A 73 -8.02 -6.47 -4.35
N LEU A 74 -7.88 -5.26 -4.90
CA LEU A 74 -8.33 -4.95 -6.26
C LEU A 74 -7.54 -5.73 -7.32
N GLY A 75 -6.21 -5.85 -7.15
CA GLY A 75 -5.33 -6.59 -8.04
C GLY A 75 -5.65 -8.08 -8.05
N ASN A 76 -5.76 -8.71 -6.88
CA ASN A 76 -6.13 -10.12 -6.75
C ASN A 76 -7.56 -10.39 -7.20
N GLY A 77 -8.50 -9.51 -6.89
CA GLY A 77 -9.89 -9.63 -7.37
C GLY A 77 -9.96 -9.65 -8.90
N LEU A 78 -9.20 -8.75 -9.56
CA LEU A 78 -9.07 -8.75 -11.01
C LEU A 78 -8.41 -10.03 -11.52
N LEU A 79 -7.34 -10.48 -10.87
CA LEU A 79 -6.61 -11.69 -11.26
C LEU A 79 -7.46 -12.96 -11.13
N LEU A 80 -8.23 -13.09 -10.04
CA LEU A 80 -9.21 -14.16 -9.85
C LEU A 80 -10.33 -14.09 -10.90
N PHE A 81 -10.84 -12.88 -11.19
CA PHE A 81 -11.84 -12.70 -12.24
C PHE A 81 -11.32 -13.17 -13.60
N VAL A 82 -10.08 -12.79 -13.97
CA VAL A 82 -9.45 -13.24 -15.22
C VAL A 82 -9.26 -14.76 -15.22
N HIS A 83 -8.76 -15.33 -14.13
CA HIS A 83 -8.55 -16.78 -13.98
C HIS A 83 -9.85 -17.57 -14.14
N SER A 84 -10.94 -17.10 -13.51
CA SER A 84 -12.22 -17.80 -13.48
C SER A 84 -13.08 -17.59 -14.72
N PHE A 85 -13.06 -16.39 -15.33
CA PHE A 85 -14.02 -16.03 -16.39
C PHE A 85 -13.40 -15.84 -17.77
N VAL A 86 -12.09 -15.60 -17.88
CA VAL A 86 -11.44 -15.30 -19.17
C VAL A 86 -10.60 -16.48 -19.64
N MET A 87 -9.60 -16.87 -18.84
CA MET A 87 -8.69 -17.98 -19.16
C MET A 87 -7.92 -18.41 -17.91
N PRO A 88 -7.71 -19.73 -17.70
CA PRO A 88 -6.82 -20.22 -16.65
C PRO A 88 -5.43 -19.62 -16.80
N LEU A 89 -4.91 -19.04 -15.71
CA LEU A 89 -3.63 -18.35 -15.71
C LEU A 89 -2.46 -19.26 -16.08
N ASP A 90 -2.51 -20.54 -15.69
CA ASP A 90 -1.51 -21.53 -16.05
C ASP A 90 -1.45 -21.75 -17.58
N LEU A 91 -2.62 -21.80 -18.21
CA LEU A 91 -2.74 -21.91 -19.67
C LEU A 91 -2.29 -20.62 -20.35
N GLY A 92 -2.70 -19.45 -19.83
CA GLY A 92 -2.28 -18.15 -20.32
C GLY A 92 -0.76 -17.96 -20.29
N VAL A 93 -0.10 -18.32 -19.19
CA VAL A 93 1.36 -18.24 -19.04
C VAL A 93 2.08 -19.17 -20.01
N ARG A 94 1.58 -20.40 -20.21
CA ARG A 94 2.15 -21.35 -21.18
C ARG A 94 2.00 -20.88 -22.63
N ILE A 95 0.87 -20.27 -22.97
CA ILE A 95 0.63 -19.66 -24.28
C ILE A 95 1.57 -18.46 -24.50
N VAL A 96 1.73 -17.59 -23.50
CA VAL A 96 2.67 -16.45 -23.61
C VAL A 96 4.12 -16.93 -23.73
N ALA A 97 4.52 -17.94 -22.97
CA ALA A 97 5.86 -18.52 -23.04
C ALA A 97 6.16 -19.16 -24.42
N THR A 98 5.13 -19.64 -25.12
CA THR A 98 5.27 -20.22 -26.47
C THR A 98 5.24 -19.18 -27.59
N ILE A 99 4.91 -17.90 -27.31
CA ILE A 99 4.94 -16.79 -28.28
C ILE A 99 6.39 -16.28 -28.52
N SER A 100 7.39 -17.14 -28.45
CA SER A 100 8.76 -16.82 -28.89
C SER A 100 8.93 -17.12 -30.38
N GLY A 101 9.05 -16.08 -31.21
CA GLY A 101 9.36 -16.20 -32.65
C GLY A 101 8.27 -15.72 -33.60
N SER A 102 8.18 -16.30 -34.79
CA SER A 102 7.17 -15.91 -35.79
C SER A 102 5.76 -16.37 -35.39
N PRO A 103 4.69 -15.60 -35.69
CA PRO A 103 3.32 -15.95 -35.31
C PRO A 103 2.83 -17.28 -35.89
N ILE A 104 3.41 -17.74 -37.00
CA ILE A 104 3.12 -19.03 -37.62
C ILE A 104 3.70 -20.17 -36.76
N GLN A 105 4.95 -20.03 -36.31
CA GLN A 105 5.60 -21.02 -35.43
C GLN A 105 4.95 -21.05 -34.04
N ALA A 106 4.54 -19.90 -33.51
CA ALA A 106 3.79 -19.84 -32.26
C ALA A 106 2.45 -20.59 -32.37
N ARG A 107 1.74 -20.43 -33.49
CA ARG A 107 0.48 -21.15 -33.74
C ARG A 107 0.68 -22.67 -33.85
N GLU A 108 1.71 -23.11 -34.56
CA GLU A 108 2.04 -24.54 -34.67
C GLU A 108 2.39 -25.15 -33.31
N ARG A 109 3.19 -24.44 -32.48
CA ARG A 109 3.54 -24.91 -31.13
C ARG A 109 2.32 -25.00 -30.21
N ILE A 110 1.43 -24.01 -30.26
CA ILE A 110 0.19 -24.00 -29.48
C ILE A 110 -0.69 -25.20 -29.84
N LEU A 111 -0.76 -25.56 -31.12
CA LEU A 111 -1.52 -26.72 -31.61
C LEU A 111 -0.83 -28.04 -31.28
N SER A 112 0.51 -28.13 -31.44
CA SER A 112 1.26 -29.37 -31.19
C SER A 112 1.35 -29.71 -29.71
N GLU A 113 1.40 -28.70 -28.83
CA GLU A 113 1.42 -28.88 -27.38
C GLU A 113 0.02 -29.10 -26.78
N GLY A 114 -1.04 -29.09 -27.60
CA GLY A 114 -2.41 -29.41 -27.20
C GLY A 114 -3.05 -28.36 -26.27
N TYR A 115 -2.54 -27.13 -26.26
CA TYR A 115 -3.11 -26.05 -25.45
C TYR A 115 -4.50 -25.64 -25.93
N ASP A 116 -4.80 -25.84 -27.20
CA ASP A 116 -6.15 -25.65 -27.74
C ASP A 116 -7.14 -26.67 -27.15
N VAL A 117 -6.74 -27.94 -27.01
CA VAL A 117 -7.54 -29.01 -26.40
C VAL A 117 -7.72 -28.76 -24.90
N ALA A 118 -6.68 -28.28 -24.21
CA ALA A 118 -6.74 -27.94 -22.79
C ALA A 118 -7.69 -26.74 -22.54
N TYR A 119 -7.60 -25.68 -23.35
CA TYR A 119 -8.55 -24.58 -23.33
C TYR A 119 -9.97 -25.05 -23.63
N GLN A 120 -10.14 -25.92 -24.64
CA GLN A 120 -11.43 -26.48 -25.02
C GLN A 120 -12.06 -27.30 -23.88
N ARG A 121 -11.28 -28.10 -23.15
CA ARG A 121 -11.78 -28.87 -22.00
C ARG A 121 -12.23 -27.94 -20.88
N TRP A 122 -11.43 -26.94 -20.53
CA TRP A 122 -11.79 -25.95 -19.51
C TRP A 122 -13.05 -25.16 -19.88
N SER A 123 -13.13 -24.65 -21.11
CA SER A 123 -14.31 -23.89 -21.60
C SER A 123 -15.61 -24.71 -21.62
N ARG A 124 -15.51 -26.04 -21.62
CA ARG A 124 -16.66 -26.96 -21.62
C ARG A 124 -17.03 -27.47 -20.23
N SER A 125 -16.11 -27.43 -19.26
CA SER A 125 -16.28 -28.15 -17.99
C SER A 125 -17.08 -27.39 -16.92
N GLU A 126 -17.13 -26.06 -16.96
CA GLU A 126 -17.86 -25.29 -15.91
C GLU A 126 -18.70 -24.10 -16.40
N HIS A 127 -18.45 -23.57 -17.60
CA HIS A 127 -19.18 -22.39 -18.11
C HIS A 127 -19.50 -22.58 -19.59
N GLY A 128 -20.65 -23.19 -19.89
CA GLY A 128 -21.04 -23.66 -21.22
C GLY A 128 -21.07 -22.57 -22.29
N SER A 129 -19.94 -22.35 -22.98
CA SER A 129 -19.90 -21.59 -24.23
C SER A 129 -19.81 -22.57 -25.41
N SER A 130 -20.67 -22.37 -26.42
CA SER A 130 -20.67 -23.16 -27.66
C SER A 130 -19.30 -23.06 -28.36
N ARG A 131 -18.96 -24.06 -29.20
CA ARG A 131 -17.73 -24.06 -30.03
C ARG A 131 -17.61 -22.79 -30.90
N GLU A 132 -18.75 -22.27 -31.34
CA GLU A 132 -18.83 -21.03 -32.12
C GLU A 132 -18.52 -19.80 -31.26
N ASP A 133 -18.97 -19.80 -30.01
CA ASP A 133 -18.70 -18.73 -29.04
C ASP A 133 -17.22 -18.69 -28.63
N ALA A 134 -16.59 -19.84 -28.42
CA ALA A 134 -15.16 -19.90 -28.09
C ALA A 134 -14.28 -19.32 -29.23
N THR A 135 -14.60 -19.66 -30.47
CA THR A 135 -13.85 -19.17 -31.65
C THR A 135 -14.10 -17.68 -31.89
N ARG A 136 -15.34 -17.23 -31.65
CA ARG A 136 -15.72 -15.81 -31.69
C ARG A 136 -15.02 -15.01 -30.59
N ASN A 137 -15.00 -15.51 -29.36
CA ASN A 137 -14.34 -14.88 -28.22
C ASN A 137 -12.82 -14.79 -28.41
N LEU A 138 -12.19 -15.82 -28.98
CA LEU A 138 -10.75 -15.79 -29.26
C LEU A 138 -10.40 -14.75 -30.34
N ARG A 139 -11.25 -14.60 -31.36
CA ARG A 139 -11.08 -13.56 -32.40
C ARG A 139 -11.32 -12.15 -31.84
N ILE A 140 -12.30 -12.00 -30.95
CA ILE A 140 -12.55 -10.74 -30.22
C ILE A 140 -11.36 -10.41 -29.33
N LEU A 141 -10.83 -11.38 -28.59
CA LEU A 141 -9.65 -11.23 -27.74
C LEU A 141 -8.43 -10.78 -28.57
N TRP A 142 -8.17 -11.41 -29.72
CA TRP A 142 -7.10 -11.00 -30.65
C TRP A 142 -7.34 -9.65 -31.34
N ARG A 143 -8.56 -9.15 -31.37
CA ARG A 143 -8.83 -7.79 -31.86
C ARG A 143 -8.68 -6.75 -30.75
N LEU A 144 -8.95 -7.15 -29.51
CA LEU A 144 -8.97 -6.29 -28.33
C LEU A 144 -7.68 -6.37 -27.49
N TRP A 145 -6.75 -7.29 -27.78
CA TRP A 145 -5.49 -7.40 -27.01
C TRP A 145 -4.69 -6.09 -26.92
N PRO A 146 -4.65 -5.19 -27.94
CA PRO A 146 -3.96 -3.91 -27.79
C PRO A 146 -4.66 -3.02 -26.77
N ALA A 147 -5.99 -3.09 -26.71
CA ALA A 147 -6.79 -2.36 -25.71
C ALA A 147 -6.58 -2.94 -24.30
N PHE A 148 -6.48 -4.27 -24.16
CA PHE A 148 -6.11 -4.91 -22.89
C PHE A 148 -4.69 -4.54 -22.46
N LEU A 149 -3.73 -4.50 -23.38
CA LEU A 149 -2.36 -4.08 -23.10
C LEU A 149 -2.31 -2.61 -22.66
N ALA A 150 -2.96 -1.72 -23.42
CA ALA A 150 -3.06 -0.30 -23.07
C ALA A 150 -3.77 -0.12 -21.71
N GLY A 151 -4.84 -0.87 -21.46
CA GLY A 151 -5.55 -0.89 -20.18
C GLY A 151 -4.66 -1.36 -19.02
N GLY A 152 -3.86 -2.41 -19.23
CA GLY A 152 -2.90 -2.91 -18.24
C GLY A 152 -1.80 -1.90 -17.92
N ILE A 153 -1.26 -1.21 -18.94
CA ILE A 153 -0.27 -0.14 -18.76
C ILE A 153 -0.90 1.03 -17.99
N LEU A 154 -2.09 1.49 -18.40
CA LEU A 154 -2.80 2.57 -17.71
C LEU A 154 -3.12 2.20 -16.27
N PHE A 155 -3.54 0.97 -16.00
CA PHE A 155 -3.75 0.46 -14.66
C PHE A 155 -2.45 0.47 -13.84
N GLY A 156 -1.34 0.02 -14.41
CA GLY A 156 -0.02 0.07 -13.78
C GLY A 156 0.42 1.50 -13.43
N VAL A 157 0.24 2.45 -14.36
CA VAL A 157 0.52 3.87 -14.12
C VAL A 157 -0.40 4.43 -13.02
N ALA A 158 -1.70 4.15 -13.08
CA ALA A 158 -2.66 4.58 -12.07
C ALA A 158 -2.30 4.04 -10.68
N LEU A 159 -1.85 2.79 -10.60
CA LEU A 159 -1.42 2.14 -9.37
C LEU A 159 -0.16 2.84 -8.80
N LEU A 160 0.84 3.13 -9.64
CA LEU A 160 2.03 3.87 -9.22
C LEU A 160 1.70 5.30 -8.74
N VAL A 161 0.86 6.02 -9.48
CA VAL A 161 0.40 7.36 -9.11
C VAL A 161 -0.41 7.32 -7.82
N GLY A 162 -1.29 6.32 -7.66
CA GLY A 162 -2.08 6.08 -6.45
C GLY A 162 -1.20 5.83 -5.24
N LEU A 163 -0.24 4.91 -5.33
CA LEU A 163 0.71 4.62 -4.26
C LEU A 163 1.54 5.84 -3.87
N ARG A 164 2.05 6.60 -4.85
CA ARG A 164 2.77 7.85 -4.60
C ARG A 164 1.89 8.89 -3.90
N SER A 165 0.62 8.98 -4.29
CA SER A 165 -0.35 9.89 -3.68
C SER A 165 -0.69 9.51 -2.25
N VAL A 166 -0.88 8.21 -1.97
CA VAL A 166 -1.11 7.68 -0.62
C VAL A 166 0.07 7.97 0.28
N HIS A 167 1.29 7.69 -0.18
CA HIS A 167 2.51 7.98 0.58
C HIS A 167 2.68 9.48 0.85
N GLY A 168 2.44 10.32 -0.16
CA GLY A 168 2.49 11.78 0.00
C GLY A 168 1.47 12.31 1.00
N ARG A 169 0.22 11.82 0.95
CA ARG A 169 -0.83 12.20 1.92
C ARG A 169 -0.50 11.74 3.32
N ALA A 170 -0.06 10.48 3.48
CA ALA A 170 0.28 9.94 4.79
C ALA A 170 1.46 10.70 5.43
N LEU A 171 2.45 11.10 4.61
CA LEU A 171 3.55 11.96 5.06
C LEU A 171 3.08 13.37 5.45
N LYS A 172 2.18 13.97 4.66
CA LYS A 172 1.62 15.29 4.95
C LYS A 172 0.80 15.28 6.24
N ASP A 173 -0.07 14.30 6.43
CA ASP A 173 -0.85 14.15 7.65
C ASP A 173 0.07 13.95 8.87
N TYR A 174 1.18 13.25 8.69
CA TYR A 174 2.19 13.09 9.72
C TYR A 174 2.93 14.41 10.03
N SER A 175 3.31 15.21 9.02
CA SER A 175 3.97 16.50 9.22
C SER A 175 3.05 17.54 9.87
N ASP A 176 1.80 17.62 9.40
CA ASP A 176 0.80 18.56 9.93
C ASP A 176 0.48 18.19 11.39
N GLY A 177 0.35 16.89 11.66
CA GLY A 177 0.21 16.39 13.02
C GLY A 177 1.44 16.64 13.90
N LEU A 178 2.65 16.64 13.34
CA LEU A 178 3.87 16.96 14.08
C LEU A 178 3.90 18.43 14.48
N ALA A 179 3.60 19.35 13.56
CA ALA A 179 3.54 20.78 13.83
C ALA A 179 2.55 21.10 14.96
N TYR A 180 1.35 20.53 14.90
CA TYR A 180 0.34 20.67 15.96
C TYR A 180 0.84 20.16 17.33
N ARG A 181 1.53 19.01 17.35
CA ARG A 181 2.09 18.45 18.60
C ARG A 181 3.22 19.32 19.15
N GLN A 182 4.06 19.89 18.29
CA GLN A 182 5.14 20.79 18.68
C GLN A 182 4.58 22.06 19.32
N GLU A 183 3.59 22.70 18.70
CA GLU A 183 2.91 23.87 19.25
C GLU A 183 2.27 23.56 20.62
N GLN A 184 1.53 22.46 20.73
CA GLN A 184 0.93 22.06 21.99
C GLN A 184 1.98 21.78 23.08
N ASN A 185 3.10 21.16 22.71
CA ASN A 185 4.19 20.86 23.65
C ASN A 185 4.95 22.12 24.06
N LEU A 186 5.11 23.09 23.17
CA LEU A 186 5.72 24.39 23.44
C LEU A 186 4.86 25.19 24.42
N ASN A 187 3.56 25.31 24.15
CA ASN A 187 2.63 26.03 25.04
C ASN A 187 2.61 25.43 26.45
N ARG A 188 2.69 24.11 26.58
CA ARG A 188 2.78 23.42 27.87
C ARG A 188 4.10 23.67 28.60
N ASP A 189 5.21 23.72 27.88
CA ASP A 189 6.51 23.99 28.49
C ASP A 189 6.60 25.46 28.92
N LEU A 190 6.11 26.40 28.11
CA LEU A 190 6.03 27.82 28.45
C LEU A 190 5.16 28.07 29.68
N ALA A 191 3.98 27.46 29.76
CA ALA A 191 3.11 27.57 30.93
C ALA A 191 3.82 27.10 32.22
N ARG A 192 4.54 25.97 32.16
CA ARG A 192 5.31 25.46 33.32
C ARG A 192 6.44 26.39 33.74
N ILE A 193 7.11 27.03 32.79
CA ILE A 193 8.17 28.00 33.08
C ILE A 193 7.57 29.25 33.70
N GLN A 194 6.44 29.74 33.18
CA GLN A 194 5.71 30.89 33.74
C GLN A 194 5.23 30.59 35.17
N ASP A 195 4.66 29.42 35.41
CA ASP A 195 4.22 28.98 36.74
C ASP A 195 5.40 28.86 37.72
N ALA A 196 6.55 28.38 37.26
CA ALA A 196 7.77 28.28 38.07
C ALA A 196 8.44 29.64 38.32
N ALA A 197 8.27 30.60 37.42
CA ALA A 197 8.80 31.96 37.53
C ALA A 197 7.85 32.91 38.29
N ALA A 198 6.60 32.50 38.50
CA ALA A 198 5.64 33.28 39.28
C ALA A 198 6.17 33.43 40.72
N PRO A 199 6.24 34.66 41.26
CA PRO A 199 6.71 34.88 42.62
C PRO A 199 5.82 34.08 43.57
N VAL A 200 6.44 33.26 44.43
CA VAL A 200 5.75 32.60 45.54
C VAL A 200 5.01 33.69 46.28
N PRO A 201 3.67 33.63 46.42
CA PRO A 201 2.94 34.65 47.17
C PRO A 201 3.58 34.71 48.55
N SER A 202 4.21 35.85 48.86
CA SER A 202 4.80 36.07 50.16
C SER A 202 3.71 35.81 51.17
N VAL A 203 3.92 34.83 52.05
CA VAL A 203 3.11 34.64 53.25
C VAL A 203 3.37 35.85 54.15
N ALA A 204 2.82 36.99 53.75
CA ALA A 204 2.88 38.24 54.47
C ALA A 204 1.52 38.40 55.14
N GLY A 205 1.50 38.23 56.47
CA GLY A 205 0.44 38.79 57.31
C GLY A 205 -0.57 37.80 57.91
N HIS A 206 -0.12 36.76 58.61
CA HIS A 206 -0.91 36.16 59.69
C HIS A 206 -0.07 35.93 60.95
N LEU A 207 0.65 36.98 61.34
CA LEU A 207 1.18 37.14 62.70
C LEU A 207 0.72 38.51 63.18
N GLY A 208 -0.31 38.54 64.03
CA GLY A 208 -0.69 39.72 64.78
C GLY A 208 -2.16 40.11 64.69
N ALA A 209 -3.03 39.33 65.34
CA ALA A 209 -4.16 39.83 66.11
C ALA A 209 -4.74 38.65 66.91
N ASP A 210 -4.21 38.45 68.11
CA ASP A 210 -4.93 38.25 69.39
C ASP A 210 -4.07 37.52 70.42
#